data_AF-A0AAW8S0Q2-F1
#
_entry.id   AF-A0AAW8S0Q2-F1
#
_cell.length_a   1.000
_cell.length_b   1.000
_cell.length_c   1.000
_cell.angle_alpha   90.00
_cell.angle_beta   90.00
_cell.angle_gamma   90.00
#
_symmetry.space_group_name_H-M   'P 1'
#
loop_
_entity.id
_entity.type
_entity.pdbx_description
1 polymer ?
#
loop_
_entity_poly.entity_id
_entity_poly.type
_entity_poly.pdbx_seq_one_letter_code
_entity_poly.pdbx_strand_id
1 'polypeptide(L)'
;LLEGRTAATLKEWLVHHKKIQFVARDRANAYAKAITDILPDCVQVADRFHLLQNLITHLKEIFSSQLPQTLFFHEGRLLDREPKKVYVERT
;
A
#
# COMPACT_ATOMS: atom_id res chain seq x y z
N LEU A 1 1.82 22.64 8.21
CA LEU A 1 1.03 21.81 7.25
C LEU A 1 0.16 22.76 6.44
N LEU A 2 -0.13 22.44 5.17
CA LEU A 2 -1.04 23.26 4.35
C LEU A 2 -2.43 23.28 5.01
N GLU A 3 -3.05 24.45 5.05
CA GLU A 3 -4.42 24.59 5.54
C GLU A 3 -5.38 23.98 4.50
N GLY A 4 -6.16 22.98 4.92
CA GLY A 4 -7.06 22.23 4.04
C GLY A 4 -6.40 21.07 3.28
N ARG A 5 -7.23 20.23 2.67
CA ARG A 5 -6.83 18.99 1.96
C ARG A 5 -7.41 18.90 0.55
N THR A 6 -7.76 20.02 -0.07
CA THR A 6 -8.41 20.00 -1.39
C THR A 6 -7.39 20.22 -2.51
N ALA A 7 -7.76 19.83 -3.73
CA ALA A 7 -6.96 20.16 -4.92
C ALA A 7 -6.85 21.68 -5.12
N ALA A 8 -7.88 22.45 -4.76
CA ALA A 8 -7.88 23.91 -4.90
C ALA A 8 -6.85 24.57 -3.98
N THR A 9 -6.82 24.21 -2.69
CA THR A 9 -5.85 24.76 -1.75
C THR A 9 -4.41 24.40 -2.14
N LEU A 10 -4.20 23.18 -2.65
CA LEU A 10 -2.89 22.78 -3.18
C LEU A 10 -2.49 23.62 -4.41
N LYS A 11 -3.40 23.85 -5.36
CA LYS A 11 -3.10 24.66 -6.56
C LYS A 11 -2.67 26.08 -6.20
N GLU A 12 -3.41 26.75 -5.33
CA GLU A 12 -3.10 28.11 -4.87
C GLU A 12 -1.72 28.18 -4.22
N TRP A 13 -1.38 27.17 -3.41
CA TRP A 13 -0.06 27.07 -2.82
C TRP A 13 1.03 26.86 -3.90
N LEU A 14 0.82 25.94 -4.84
CA LEU A 14 1.80 25.63 -5.89
C LEU A 14 2.07 26.80 -6.84
N VAL A 15 1.12 27.71 -7.05
CA VAL A 15 1.34 28.93 -7.85
C VAL A 15 2.55 29.73 -7.34
N HIS A 16 2.76 29.74 -6.03
CA HIS A 16 3.86 30.46 -5.38
C HIS A 16 5.13 29.61 -5.19
N HIS A 17 5.10 28.33 -5.56
CA HIS A 17 6.17 27.36 -5.30
C HIS A 17 6.67 26.65 -6.58
N LYS A 18 6.91 27.43 -7.64
CA LYS A 18 7.29 26.92 -8.98
C LYS A 18 8.65 26.21 -9.06
N LYS A 19 9.50 26.36 -8.04
CA LYS A 19 10.82 25.71 -7.96
C LYS A 19 10.79 24.22 -7.60
N ILE A 20 9.62 23.68 -7.26
CA ILE A 20 9.49 22.27 -6.87
C ILE A 20 9.66 21.38 -8.11
N GLN A 21 10.59 20.45 -8.02
CA GLN A 21 10.88 19.49 -9.10
C GLN A 21 10.35 18.09 -8.80
N PHE A 22 10.21 17.74 -7.51
CA PHE A 22 9.76 16.42 -7.07
C PHE A 22 8.66 16.56 -6.01
N VAL A 23 7.61 15.75 -6.13
CA VAL A 23 6.55 15.63 -5.12
C VAL A 23 6.31 14.16 -4.81
N ALA A 24 6.51 13.79 -3.54
CA ALA A 24 6.00 12.53 -3.01
C ALA A 24 4.54 12.72 -2.58
N ARG A 25 3.63 11.84 -3.03
CA ARG A 25 2.20 11.94 -2.71
C ARG A 25 1.53 10.59 -2.56
N ASP A 26 0.39 10.61 -1.89
CA ASP A 26 -0.58 9.52 -2.03
C ASP A 26 -1.04 9.42 -3.49
N ARG A 27 -1.55 8.25 -3.87
CA ARG A 27 -1.95 7.99 -5.25
C ARG A 27 -3.27 8.67 -5.66
N ALA A 28 -3.82 9.63 -4.89
CA ALA A 28 -5.07 10.28 -5.24
C ALA A 28 -4.97 11.11 -6.53
N ASN A 29 -5.93 10.91 -7.44
CA ASN A 29 -5.97 11.58 -8.75
C ASN A 29 -6.12 13.10 -8.63
N ALA A 30 -6.80 13.59 -7.59
CA ALA A 30 -7.03 15.02 -7.38
C ALA A 30 -5.72 15.80 -7.19
N TYR A 31 -4.80 15.29 -6.37
CA TYR A 31 -3.49 15.91 -6.16
C TYR A 31 -2.59 15.75 -7.38
N ALA A 32 -2.64 14.59 -8.04
CA ALA A 32 -1.90 14.35 -9.28
C ALA A 32 -2.20 15.43 -10.32
N LYS A 33 -3.48 15.65 -10.56
CA LYS A 33 -3.96 16.65 -11.51
C LYS A 33 -3.60 18.08 -11.06
N ALA A 34 -3.77 18.40 -9.78
CA ALA A 34 -3.42 19.72 -9.25
C ALA A 34 -1.94 20.06 -9.46
N ILE A 35 -1.04 19.08 -9.25
CA ILE A 35 0.39 19.24 -9.48
C ILE A 35 0.67 19.41 -10.97
N THR A 36 0.16 18.52 -11.84
CA THR A 36 0.37 18.61 -13.29
C THR A 36 -0.15 19.92 -13.88
N ASP A 37 -1.30 20.41 -13.42
CA ASP A 37 -1.90 21.66 -13.93
C ASP A 37 -1.02 22.89 -13.62
N ILE A 38 -0.23 22.87 -12.53
CA ILE A 38 0.55 24.03 -12.05
C ILE A 38 2.06 23.88 -12.28
N LEU A 39 2.56 22.64 -12.24
CA LEU A 39 3.96 22.23 -12.39
C LEU A 39 4.04 21.03 -13.35
N PRO A 40 3.89 21.24 -14.67
CA PRO A 40 3.81 20.13 -15.64
C PRO A 40 5.07 19.26 -15.67
N ASP A 41 6.24 19.85 -15.40
CA ASP A 41 7.53 19.17 -15.39
C ASP A 41 7.90 18.54 -14.03
N CYS A 42 7.01 18.65 -13.03
CA CYS A 42 7.28 18.09 -11.71
C CYS A 42 7.12 16.56 -11.72
N VAL A 43 8.18 15.87 -11.27
CA VAL A 43 8.18 14.42 -11.11
C VAL A 43 7.36 14.05 -9.88
N GLN A 44 6.32 13.23 -10.10
CA GLN A 44 5.45 12.76 -9.04
C GLN A 44 5.83 11.33 -8.65
N VAL A 45 6.19 11.14 -7.39
CA VAL A 45 6.61 9.85 -6.83
C VAL A 45 5.51 9.33 -5.90
N ALA A 46 5.13 8.06 -6.08
CA ALA A 46 4.19 7.41 -5.17
C ALA A 46 4.84 7.21 -3.80
N ASP A 47 4.13 7.63 -2.76
CA ASP A 47 4.57 7.45 -1.38
C ASP A 47 4.67 5.95 -1.01
N ARG A 48 5.81 5.55 -0.45
CA ARG A 48 6.13 4.14 -0.13
C ARG A 48 5.23 3.57 0.96
N PHE A 49 4.81 4.37 1.93
CA PHE A 49 3.92 3.91 2.99
C PHE A 49 2.57 3.50 2.40
N HIS A 50 2.02 4.32 1.51
CA HIS A 50 0.74 4.00 0.86
C HIS A 50 0.82 2.78 -0.06
N LEU A 51 1.94 2.57 -0.76
CA LEU A 51 2.16 1.35 -1.54
C LEU A 51 2.13 0.10 -0.66
N LEU A 52 2.87 0.11 0.45
CA LEU A 52 2.93 -1.02 1.37
C LEU A 52 1.59 -1.25 2.07
N GLN A 53 0.93 -0.19 2.52
CA GLN A 53 -0.37 -0.27 3.17
C GLN A 53 -1.42 -0.86 2.24
N ASN A 54 -1.51 -0.39 0.99
CA ASN A 54 -2.47 -0.91 0.02
C ASN A 54 -2.19 -2.38 -0.29
N LEU A 55 -0.92 -2.77 -0.48
CA LEU A 55 -0.54 -4.15 -0.73
C LEU A 55 -0.96 -5.06 0.43
N ILE A 56 -0.61 -4.69 1.67
CA ILE A 56 -0.95 -5.50 2.85
C ILE A 56 -2.46 -5.61 3.02
N THR A 57 -3.21 -4.52 2.82
CA THR A 57 -4.68 -4.52 2.90
C THR A 57 -5.27 -5.52 1.89
N HIS A 58 -4.87 -5.46 0.62
CA HIS A 58 -5.39 -6.37 -0.39
C HIS A 58 -4.95 -7.82 -0.17
N LEU A 59 -3.72 -8.07 0.29
CA LEU A 59 -3.29 -9.42 0.64
C LEU A 59 -4.12 -9.98 1.79
N LYS A 60 -4.45 -9.17 2.80
CA LYS A 60 -5.35 -9.58 3.88
C LYS A 60 -6.73 -9.95 3.35
N GLU A 61 -7.32 -9.14 2.48
CA GLU A 61 -8.62 -9.44 1.85
C GLU A 61 -8.59 -10.77 1.07
N ILE A 62 -7.53 -10.99 0.29
CA ILE A 62 -7.35 -12.24 -0.47
C ILE A 62 -7.19 -13.43 0.46
N PHE A 63 -6.32 -13.35 1.46
CA PHE A 63 -6.10 -14.46 2.38
C PHE A 63 -7.34 -14.76 3.21
N SER A 64 -8.06 -13.74 3.67
CA SER A 64 -9.31 -13.93 4.41
C SER A 64 -10.45 -14.50 3.55
N SER A 65 -10.45 -14.26 2.24
CA SER A 65 -11.49 -14.77 1.34
C SER A 65 -11.18 -16.13 0.71
N GLN A 66 -9.90 -16.46 0.52
CA GLN A 66 -9.48 -17.66 -0.22
C GLN A 66 -8.84 -18.74 0.63
N LEU A 67 -8.29 -18.41 1.82
CA LEU A 67 -7.61 -19.39 2.66
C LEU A 67 -8.47 -19.75 3.88
N PRO A 68 -8.48 -21.02 4.31
CA PRO A 68 -9.07 -21.41 5.57
C PRO A 68 -8.29 -20.78 6.74
N GLN A 69 -8.95 -20.62 7.88
CA GLN A 69 -8.34 -20.07 9.10
C GLN A 69 -7.10 -20.87 9.56
N THR A 70 -7.07 -22.16 9.26
CA THR A 70 -5.99 -23.08 9.64
C THR A 70 -5.55 -23.89 8.42
N LEU A 71 -4.24 -23.95 8.19
CA LEU A 71 -3.62 -24.80 7.18
C LEU A 71 -2.70 -25.80 7.87
N PHE A 72 -2.71 -27.04 7.40
CA PHE A 72 -1.87 -28.11 7.93
C PHE A 72 -0.77 -28.46 6.93
N PHE A 73 0.49 -28.49 7.36
CA PHE A 73 1.63 -28.82 6.51
C PHE A 73 2.43 -29.99 7.08
N HIS A 74 2.87 -30.90 6.22
CA HIS A 74 3.79 -31.98 6.56
C HIS A 74 4.73 -32.25 5.39
N GLU A 75 6.05 -32.24 5.64
CA GLU A 75 7.09 -32.45 4.61
C GLU A 75 6.90 -31.60 3.35
N GLY A 76 6.55 -30.32 3.53
CA GLY A 76 6.33 -29.37 2.44
C GLY A 76 5.02 -29.55 1.66
N ARG A 77 4.16 -30.49 2.06
CA ARG A 77 2.83 -30.72 1.46
C ARG A 77 1.72 -30.18 2.34
N LEU A 78 0.70 -29.59 1.72
CA LEU A 78 -0.54 -29.22 2.39
C LEU A 78 -1.37 -30.48 2.68
N LEU A 79 -1.93 -30.57 3.87
CA LEU A 79 -2.81 -31.65 4.31
C LEU A 79 -4.24 -31.15 4.38
N ASP A 80 -5.19 -31.96 3.92
CA ASP A 80 -6.62 -31.67 3.99
C ASP A 80 -7.18 -31.73 5.44
N ARG A 81 -6.40 -32.30 6.36
CA ARG A 81 -6.80 -32.54 7.76
C ARG A 81 -5.62 -32.42 8.70
N GLU A 82 -5.92 -32.23 9.98
CA GLU A 82 -4.93 -32.14 11.04
C GLU A 82 -4.02 -33.38 11.08
N PRO A 83 -2.68 -33.21 11.08
CA PRO A 83 -1.75 -34.32 11.16
C PRO A 83 -1.83 -34.97 12.54
N LYS A 84 -1.71 -36.30 12.58
CA LYS A 84 -1.59 -37.02 13.85
C LYS A 84 -0.30 -36.61 14.54
N LYS A 85 -0.38 -36.23 15.82
CA LYS A 85 0.79 -35.95 16.65
C LYS A 85 1.63 -37.22 16.77
N VAL A 86 2.88 -37.18 16.32
CA VAL A 86 3.86 -38.26 16.52
C VAL A 86 4.80 -37.81 17.63
N TYR A 87 4.81 -38.53 18.74
CA TYR A 87 5.77 -38.31 19.81
C TYR A 87 7.05 -39.07 19.48
N VAL A 88 8.16 -38.35 19.37
CA VAL A 88 9.50 -38.96 19.23
C VAL A 88 10.12 -38.96 20.62
N GLU A 89 10.24 -40.14 21.22
CA GLU A 89 11.02 -40.29 22.46
C GLU A 89 12.49 -39.98 22.15
N ARG A 90 13.05 -38.97 22.82
CA ARG A 90 14.48 -38.70 22.78
C ARG A 90 15.15 -39.68 23.74
N THR A 91 15.79 -40.71 23.20
CA THR A 91 16.68 -41.61 23.93
C THR A 91 18.02 -40.95 24.21
#